data_AF-A0A5Z1PG06-F1
#
_entry.id   AF-A0A5Z1PG06-F1
#
_cell.length_a   1.000
_cell.length_b   1.000
_cell.length_c   1.000
_cell.angle_alpha   90.00
_cell.angle_beta   90.00
_cell.angle_gamma   90.00
#
_symmetry.space_group_name_H-M   'P 1'
#
loop_
_entity.id
_entity.type
_entity.pdbx_description
1 polymer ?
#
loop_
_entity_poly.entity_id
_entity_poly.type
_entity_poly.pdbx_seq_one_letter_code
_entity_poly.pdbx_strand_id
1 'polypeptide(L)'
;MTFTPTQKELFNKNIEALGNILLKESLKEIKSSKFELILGKDNLDINLKDNSGGGYNENLLYQDPIKELQTMLNTYNDKYLLYPVLYFYGFGNGILFKALLQNKNHQHIVVFEKDIEIIWIMFHILDFSNELQNARLMILENDKLQAQDYTELCSSKPFFQFSRIYFLELMSHYYERFHEDVLELNKKLAENFKNSIVSHGNDPLDALQGIEQFVYNLPQMITHPSYKELLSKRKNLSDTAIIVSTGPSLTKQLPLLKKYANKATIFCADSAYPILAKQGIKPDYVLSLERIPLTSEFFNNDFGEFDQDVLFVCISWVYPQTIKYLQKNNRAFILTSRPSSFIENINLCPYGYVGYGPSVAHMAYEFATHLNYKNIIFIGQDLAYAKDGFSHTKDYKNLDKHEGHFRRDKGKFQCLAYGGNGKVESSEIWTKFRFYLQNTISKNIVSTTYNCTEGGARIEGTIEKPFLWACENLLHKDLNKPFEKLEPLSLNKQN
;
A
#
# COMPACT_ATOMS: atom_id res chain seq x y z
N MET A 1 34.84 2.25 32.89
CA MET A 1 35.86 2.14 31.82
C MET A 1 36.33 3.55 31.48
N THR A 2 37.62 3.76 31.23
CA THR A 2 38.18 5.08 30.88
C THR A 2 38.89 4.97 29.54
N PHE A 3 38.43 5.71 28.54
CA PHE A 3 39.03 5.70 27.20
C PHE A 3 40.11 6.78 27.04
N THR A 4 41.16 6.46 26.27
CA THR A 4 42.22 7.39 25.92
C THR A 4 41.71 8.51 24.99
N PRO A 5 42.43 9.64 24.85
CA PRO A 5 42.05 10.70 23.91
C PRO A 5 41.83 10.18 22.48
N THR A 6 42.74 9.32 21.97
CA THR A 6 42.63 8.72 20.63
C THR A 6 41.38 7.84 20.47
N GLN A 7 41.01 7.08 21.50
CA GLN A 7 39.79 6.27 21.48
C GLN A 7 38.52 7.14 21.47
N LYS A 8 38.54 8.30 22.15
CA LYS A 8 37.42 9.27 22.10
C LYS A 8 37.31 9.94 20.74
N GLU A 9 38.44 10.28 20.11
CA GLU A 9 38.46 10.77 18.72
C GLU A 9 37.87 9.74 17.75
N LEU A 10 38.22 8.46 17.93
CA LEU A 10 37.69 7.37 17.13
C LEU A 10 36.17 7.20 17.31
N PHE A 11 35.69 7.25 18.55
CA PHE A 11 34.25 7.24 18.83
C PHE A 11 33.54 8.40 18.12
N ASN A 12 34.07 9.62 18.21
CA ASN A 12 33.49 10.78 17.54
C ASN A 12 33.45 10.59 16.02
N LYS A 13 34.50 10.04 15.42
CA LYS A 13 34.56 9.71 13.99
C LYS A 13 33.45 8.75 13.57
N ASN A 14 33.23 7.68 14.34
CA ASN A 14 32.14 6.73 14.10
C ASN A 14 30.76 7.38 14.25
N ILE A 15 30.59 8.17 15.31
CA ILE A 15 29.35 8.91 15.61
C ILE A 15 29.01 9.94 14.53
N GLU A 16 30.01 10.58 13.94
CA GLU A 16 29.83 11.50 12.82
C GLU A 16 29.36 10.77 11.55
N ALA A 17 29.90 9.58 11.29
CA ALA A 17 29.52 8.73 10.17
C ALA A 17 28.18 8.01 10.32
N LEU A 18 27.66 7.87 11.54
CA LEU A 18 26.39 7.21 11.82
C LEU A 18 25.20 8.06 11.36
N GLY A 19 24.50 7.59 10.31
CA GLY A 19 23.32 8.25 9.76
C GLY A 19 22.05 8.16 10.63
N ASN A 20 21.97 7.19 11.54
CA ASN A 20 20.84 7.02 12.45
C ASN A 20 20.92 8.04 13.60
N ILE A 21 20.11 9.11 13.53
CA ILE A 21 20.12 10.22 14.49
C ILE A 21 19.73 9.76 15.91
N LEU A 22 18.70 8.91 16.04
CA LEU A 22 18.22 8.46 17.35
C LEU A 22 19.28 7.61 18.07
N LEU A 23 19.89 6.65 17.36
CA LEU A 23 20.98 5.85 17.93
C LEU A 23 22.20 6.72 18.27
N LYS A 24 22.52 7.70 17.43
CA LYS A 24 23.61 8.65 17.68
C LYS A 24 23.43 9.42 18.98
N GLU A 25 22.20 9.85 19.27
CA GLU A 25 21.85 10.50 20.53
C GLU A 25 21.95 9.53 21.70
N SER A 26 21.35 8.33 21.59
CA SER A 26 21.45 7.29 22.63
C SER A 26 22.91 6.99 23.01
N LEU A 27 23.80 6.83 22.02
CA LEU A 27 25.21 6.50 22.26
C LEU A 27 25.97 7.64 22.95
N LYS A 28 25.63 8.90 22.69
CA LYS A 28 26.29 10.06 23.34
C LYS A 28 25.90 10.24 24.80
N GLU A 29 24.74 9.72 25.19
CA GLU A 29 24.22 9.83 26.57
C GLU A 29 24.85 8.81 27.53
N ILE A 30 25.48 7.75 27.00
CA ILE A 30 26.11 6.70 27.80
C ILE A 30 27.34 7.24 28.52
N LYS A 31 27.32 7.16 29.86
CA LYS A 31 28.41 7.60 30.75
C LYS A 31 29.22 6.45 31.35
N SER A 32 28.60 5.28 31.45
CA SER A 32 29.16 4.07 32.05
C SER A 32 28.53 2.87 31.38
N SER A 33 29.23 1.74 31.43
CA SER A 33 28.72 0.48 30.90
C SER A 33 28.78 -0.64 31.92
N LYS A 34 27.80 -1.55 31.88
CA LYS A 34 27.82 -2.84 32.60
C LYS A 34 28.85 -3.82 32.02
N PHE A 35 29.36 -3.57 30.82
CA PHE A 35 30.32 -4.44 30.15
C PHE A 35 31.77 -4.09 30.51
N GLU A 36 32.57 -5.12 30.71
CA GLU A 36 34.03 -5.06 30.82
C GLU A 36 34.68 -5.47 29.49
N LEU A 37 35.64 -4.68 29.03
CA LEU A 37 36.41 -4.95 27.82
C LEU A 37 37.59 -5.88 28.14
N ILE A 38 37.66 -7.00 27.42
CA ILE A 38 38.73 -7.98 27.52
C ILE A 38 39.49 -7.97 26.18
N LEU A 39 40.79 -7.70 26.25
CA LEU A 39 41.68 -7.69 25.09
C LEU A 39 42.69 -8.83 25.25
N GLY A 40 42.73 -9.72 24.27
CA GLY A 40 43.73 -10.77 24.17
C GLY A 40 45.05 -10.27 23.60
N LYS A 41 45.91 -11.24 23.23
CA LYS A 41 47.22 -10.94 22.61
C LYS A 41 47.10 -10.60 21.13
N ASP A 42 46.11 -11.19 20.45
CA ASP A 42 45.80 -10.90 19.05
C ASP A 42 44.86 -9.68 18.99
N ASN A 43 45.04 -8.82 18.00
CA ASN A 43 44.17 -7.66 17.79
C ASN A 43 42.73 -8.05 17.42
N LEU A 44 42.51 -9.30 16.98
CA LEU A 44 41.20 -9.87 16.71
C LEU A 44 40.57 -10.52 17.95
N ASP A 45 41.34 -10.73 19.02
CA ASP A 45 40.88 -11.32 20.28
C ASP A 45 40.28 -10.24 21.19
N ILE A 46 39.14 -9.71 20.77
CA ILE A 46 38.38 -8.70 21.51
C ILE A 46 37.09 -9.35 22.03
N ASN A 47 36.85 -9.25 23.33
CA ASN A 47 35.65 -9.78 23.96
C ASN A 47 35.06 -8.78 24.96
N LEU A 48 33.77 -8.92 25.26
CA LEU A 48 33.12 -8.17 26.33
C LEU A 48 32.52 -9.15 27.34
N LYS A 49 32.54 -8.76 28.60
CA LYS A 49 31.91 -9.49 29.71
C LYS A 49 30.83 -8.63 30.35
N ASP A 50 29.60 -9.14 30.39
CA ASP A 50 28.49 -8.52 31.11
C ASP A 50 28.62 -8.74 32.63
N ASN A 51 28.69 -7.65 33.40
CA ASN A 51 28.82 -7.72 34.86
C ASN A 51 27.47 -7.65 35.61
N SER A 52 26.34 -7.68 34.91
CA SER A 52 25.00 -7.54 35.53
C SER A 52 24.46 -8.79 36.27
N GLY A 53 25.24 -9.87 36.37
CA GLY A 53 24.93 -11.10 37.13
C GLY A 53 24.76 -12.33 36.23
N GLY A 54 25.14 -13.52 36.72
CA GLY A 54 25.19 -14.79 35.96
C GLY A 54 26.52 -15.55 36.15
N GLY A 55 26.59 -16.83 35.74
CA GLY A 55 27.83 -17.60 35.79
C GLY A 55 28.92 -17.06 34.84
N TYR A 56 30.20 -17.31 35.12
CA TYR A 56 31.33 -16.74 34.35
C TYR A 56 31.22 -16.99 32.83
N ASN A 57 30.75 -18.18 32.42
CA ASN A 57 30.61 -18.54 31.00
C ASN A 57 29.36 -17.95 30.34
N GLU A 58 28.31 -17.63 31.10
CA GLU A 58 27.06 -17.11 30.52
C GLU A 58 27.15 -15.62 30.16
N ASN A 59 28.18 -14.94 30.65
CA ASN A 59 28.30 -13.48 30.58
C ASN A 59 29.34 -12.97 29.58
N LEU A 60 30.11 -13.84 28.95
CA LEU A 60 30.98 -13.44 27.84
C LEU A 60 30.18 -13.37 26.54
N LEU A 61 30.50 -12.39 25.68
CA LEU A 61 29.93 -12.36 24.33
C LEU A 61 30.31 -13.60 23.54
N TYR A 62 31.55 -14.07 23.70
CA TYR A 62 32.10 -15.25 23.02
C TYR A 62 32.86 -16.12 24.03
N GLN A 63 32.80 -17.44 23.88
CA GLN A 63 33.66 -18.36 24.64
C GLN A 63 35.09 -18.35 24.08
N ASP A 64 35.21 -18.30 22.76
CA ASP A 64 36.48 -18.22 22.02
C ASP A 64 36.29 -17.27 20.81
N PRO A 65 36.61 -15.97 20.96
CA PRO A 65 36.34 -14.97 19.94
C PRO A 65 36.94 -15.31 18.57
N ILE A 66 38.18 -15.82 18.54
CA ILE A 66 38.87 -16.11 17.28
C ILE A 66 38.24 -17.33 16.60
N LYS A 67 37.99 -18.42 17.35
CA LYS A 67 37.42 -19.64 16.78
C LYS A 67 35.99 -19.43 16.29
N GLU A 68 35.18 -18.69 17.04
CA GLU A 68 33.80 -18.37 16.65
C GLU A 68 33.79 -17.46 15.41
N LEU A 69 34.66 -16.44 15.37
CA LEU A 69 34.85 -15.60 14.17
C LEU A 69 35.21 -16.43 12.94
N GLN A 70 36.19 -17.33 13.04
CA GLN A 70 36.60 -18.19 11.92
C GLN A 70 35.47 -19.11 11.46
N THR A 71 34.70 -19.66 12.39
CA THR A 71 33.56 -20.54 12.10
C THR A 71 32.46 -19.78 11.33
N MET A 72 32.13 -18.57 11.78
CA MET A 72 31.16 -17.70 11.13
C MET A 72 31.65 -17.27 9.75
N LEU A 73 32.90 -16.83 9.61
CA LEU A 73 33.46 -16.45 8.31
C LEU A 73 33.45 -17.59 7.30
N ASN A 74 33.83 -18.80 7.71
CA ASN A 74 33.76 -19.98 6.84
C ASN A 74 32.33 -20.23 6.36
N THR A 75 31.34 -20.16 7.26
CA THR A 75 29.93 -20.36 6.94
C THR A 75 29.42 -19.31 5.94
N TYR A 76 29.74 -18.04 6.17
CA TYR A 76 29.26 -16.94 5.33
C TYR A 76 29.94 -16.90 3.96
N ASN A 77 31.23 -17.21 3.90
CA ASN A 77 31.96 -17.29 2.63
C ASN A 77 31.51 -18.48 1.78
N ASP A 78 31.05 -19.58 2.39
CA ASP A 78 30.53 -20.75 1.68
C ASP A 78 29.08 -20.56 1.22
N LYS A 79 28.17 -20.19 2.14
CA LYS A 79 26.72 -20.22 1.88
C LYS A 79 26.12 -18.90 1.43
N TYR A 80 26.70 -17.79 1.89
CA TYR A 80 26.06 -16.47 1.78
C TYR A 80 26.87 -15.48 0.94
N LEU A 81 27.92 -15.92 0.25
CA LEU A 81 28.86 -15.08 -0.50
C LEU A 81 28.19 -14.05 -1.45
N LEU A 82 27.06 -14.41 -2.05
CA LEU A 82 26.33 -13.59 -3.02
C LEU A 82 25.10 -12.88 -2.42
N TYR A 83 24.86 -13.00 -1.11
CA TYR A 83 23.73 -12.35 -0.46
C TYR A 83 24.02 -10.85 -0.34
N PRO A 84 23.19 -9.97 -0.93
CA PRO A 84 23.44 -8.54 -0.88
C PRO A 84 23.05 -7.89 0.45
N VAL A 85 22.17 -8.54 1.21
CA VAL A 85 21.77 -8.07 2.53
C VAL A 85 21.88 -9.22 3.54
N LEU A 86 22.48 -8.94 4.69
CA LEU A 86 22.59 -9.85 5.84
C LEU A 86 21.94 -9.20 7.06
N TYR A 87 21.28 -9.98 7.92
CA TYR A 87 20.59 -9.48 9.11
C TYR A 87 21.08 -10.21 10.35
N PHE A 88 21.46 -9.45 11.37
CA PHE A 88 21.98 -9.97 12.63
C PHE A 88 21.22 -9.39 13.80
N TYR A 89 20.99 -10.22 14.81
CA TYR A 89 20.68 -9.77 16.16
C TYR A 89 21.96 -9.81 16.99
N GLY A 90 22.35 -8.64 17.49
CA GLY A 90 23.57 -8.42 18.23
C GLY A 90 24.71 -7.85 17.40
N PHE A 91 25.37 -6.83 17.95
CA PHE A 91 26.55 -6.21 17.35
C PHE A 91 27.83 -7.01 17.63
N GLY A 92 27.89 -7.63 18.81
CA GLY A 92 29.06 -8.39 19.24
C GLY A 92 30.30 -7.50 19.39
N ASN A 93 31.48 -8.02 19.06
CA ASN A 93 32.69 -7.20 18.98
C ASN A 93 32.86 -6.47 17.62
N GLY A 94 31.91 -6.65 16.69
CA GLY A 94 31.90 -6.01 15.37
C GLY A 94 32.96 -6.50 14.36
N ILE A 95 33.89 -7.37 14.74
CA ILE A 95 34.98 -7.84 13.86
C ILE A 95 34.44 -8.63 12.67
N LEU A 96 33.41 -9.46 12.91
CA LEU A 96 32.75 -10.21 11.84
C LEU A 96 32.25 -9.28 10.73
N PHE A 97 31.63 -8.15 11.08
CA PHE A 97 31.11 -7.20 10.09
C PHE A 97 32.23 -6.53 9.29
N LYS A 98 33.36 -6.21 9.92
CA LYS A 98 34.53 -5.69 9.21
C LYS A 98 35.03 -6.65 8.15
N ALA A 99 35.09 -7.93 8.48
CA ALA A 99 35.56 -8.97 7.58
C ALA A 99 34.53 -9.25 6.47
N LEU A 100 33.25 -9.40 6.80
CA LEU A 100 32.18 -9.62 5.82
C LEU A 100 32.09 -8.45 4.83
N LEU A 101 32.16 -7.20 5.28
CA LEU A 101 32.04 -6.03 4.41
C LEU A 101 33.25 -5.81 3.47
N GLN A 102 34.33 -6.61 3.56
CA GLN A 102 35.33 -6.66 2.50
C GLN A 102 34.77 -7.24 1.19
N ASN A 103 33.74 -8.10 1.29
CA ASN A 103 33.02 -8.61 0.13
C ASN A 103 32.11 -7.52 -0.45
N LYS A 104 32.35 -7.15 -1.72
CA LYS A 104 31.56 -6.12 -2.43
C LYS A 104 30.14 -6.57 -2.77
N ASN A 105 29.86 -7.87 -2.74
CA ASN A 105 28.51 -8.38 -2.97
C ASN A 105 27.59 -8.05 -1.80
N HIS A 106 28.10 -7.99 -0.57
CA HIS A 106 27.35 -7.55 0.61
C HIS A 106 27.16 -6.03 0.54
N GLN A 107 25.98 -5.60 0.11
CA GLN A 107 25.61 -4.19 0.02
C GLN A 107 25.30 -3.62 1.41
N HIS A 108 24.53 -4.36 2.21
CA HIS A 108 24.14 -3.95 3.56
C HIS A 108 24.25 -5.11 4.56
N ILE A 109 24.75 -4.81 5.76
CA ILE A 109 24.56 -5.62 6.96
C ILE A 109 23.67 -4.82 7.91
N VAL A 110 22.52 -5.39 8.27
CA VAL A 110 21.58 -4.79 9.21
C VAL A 110 21.73 -5.47 10.57
N VAL A 111 21.98 -4.68 11.59
CA VAL A 111 22.26 -5.15 12.95
C VAL A 111 21.24 -4.57 13.90
N PHE A 112 20.51 -5.44 14.59
CA PHE A 112 19.60 -5.08 15.66
C PHE A 112 20.30 -5.30 16.99
N GLU A 113 20.50 -4.23 17.77
CA GLU A 113 21.18 -4.30 19.06
C GLU A 113 20.25 -3.79 20.17
N LYS A 114 20.19 -4.55 21.26
CA LYS A 114 19.45 -4.19 22.47
C LYS A 114 20.36 -3.51 23.49
N ASP A 115 21.54 -4.08 23.74
CA ASP A 115 22.54 -3.53 24.64
C ASP A 115 23.47 -2.56 23.88
N ILE A 116 22.99 -1.35 23.58
CA ILE A 116 23.75 -0.35 22.81
C ILE A 116 25.08 0.09 23.45
N GLU A 117 25.28 -0.24 24.73
CA GLU A 117 26.57 -0.10 25.40
C GLU A 117 27.69 -0.91 24.72
N ILE A 118 27.36 -2.05 24.11
CA ILE A 118 28.30 -2.86 23.31
C ILE A 118 28.83 -2.04 22.14
N ILE A 119 27.93 -1.39 21.38
CA ILE A 119 28.30 -0.50 20.27
C ILE A 119 29.11 0.68 20.79
N TRP A 120 28.71 1.26 21.90
CA TRP A 120 29.42 2.38 22.53
C TRP A 120 30.87 2.03 22.84
N ILE A 121 31.14 0.88 23.46
CA ILE A 121 32.51 0.44 23.71
C ILE A 121 33.23 0.18 22.39
N MET A 122 32.63 -0.58 21.46
CA MET A 122 33.30 -0.95 20.21
C MET A 122 33.62 0.23 19.30
N PHE A 123 32.82 1.30 19.31
CA PHE A 123 33.12 2.53 18.57
C PHE A 123 34.33 3.29 19.12
N HIS A 124 34.75 3.03 20.35
CA HIS A 124 36.03 3.54 20.89
C HIS A 124 37.23 2.67 20.50
N ILE A 125 37.00 1.44 20.03
CA ILE A 125 38.05 0.44 19.75
C ILE A 125 38.29 0.26 18.25
N LEU A 126 37.23 0.28 17.44
CA LEU A 126 37.27 -0.01 16.01
C LEU A 126 36.69 1.14 15.19
N ASP A 127 37.34 1.46 14.08
CA ASP A 127 36.89 2.47 13.13
C ASP A 127 35.87 1.88 12.16
N PHE A 128 34.57 2.15 12.31
CA PHE A 128 33.50 1.78 11.38
C PHE A 128 33.05 2.94 10.46
N SER A 129 33.77 4.06 10.44
CA SER A 129 33.26 5.29 9.82
C SER A 129 32.92 5.10 8.34
N ASN A 130 33.72 4.32 7.62
CA ASN A 130 33.49 4.07 6.20
C ASN A 130 32.25 3.21 5.96
N GLU A 131 32.05 2.15 6.75
CA GLU A 131 30.90 1.26 6.61
C GLU A 131 29.59 1.96 7.00
N LEU A 132 29.62 2.80 8.04
CA LEU A 132 28.48 3.59 8.50
C LEU A 132 28.11 4.70 7.50
N GLN A 133 29.10 5.47 7.04
CA GLN A 133 28.86 6.60 6.11
C GLN A 133 28.25 6.14 4.78
N ASN A 134 28.62 4.95 4.31
CA ASN A 134 28.09 4.37 3.08
C ASN A 134 26.84 3.50 3.31
N ALA A 135 26.28 3.50 4.53
CA ALA A 135 25.17 2.64 4.95
C ALA A 135 25.40 1.14 4.69
N ARG A 136 26.65 0.70 4.55
CA ARG A 136 27.00 -0.72 4.39
C ARG A 136 26.85 -1.49 5.69
N LEU A 137 27.00 -0.80 6.81
CA LEU A 137 26.63 -1.26 8.15
C LEU A 137 25.50 -0.38 8.67
N MET A 138 24.33 -0.97 8.89
CA MET A 138 23.15 -0.30 9.44
C MET A 138 22.88 -0.85 10.83
N ILE A 139 22.84 0.03 11.82
CA ILE A 139 22.63 -0.37 13.23
C ILE A 139 21.33 0.25 13.72
N LEU A 140 20.48 -0.61 14.29
CA LEU A 140 19.14 -0.28 14.76
C LEU A 140 19.02 -0.66 16.24
N GLU A 141 18.62 0.31 17.07
CA GLU A 141 18.31 0.07 18.48
C GLU A 141 16.97 -0.64 18.57
N ASN A 142 16.98 -1.92 18.97
CA ASN A 142 15.82 -2.80 18.88
C ASN A 142 14.59 -2.23 19.59
N ASP A 143 14.78 -1.67 20.78
CA ASP A 143 13.69 -1.21 21.65
C ASP A 143 13.05 0.11 21.19
N LYS A 144 13.66 0.81 20.21
CA LYS A 144 13.14 2.08 19.68
C LYS A 144 12.43 1.96 18.34
N LEU A 145 12.45 0.79 17.70
CA LEU A 145 11.83 0.58 16.39
C LEU A 145 10.31 0.75 16.43
N GLN A 146 9.80 1.52 15.48
CA GLN A 146 8.39 1.78 15.23
C GLN A 146 7.89 1.04 13.99
N ALA A 147 6.56 0.95 13.82
CA ALA A 147 5.94 0.31 12.67
C ALA A 147 6.43 0.87 11.31
N GLN A 148 6.72 2.18 11.27
CA GLN A 148 7.24 2.84 10.07
C GLN A 148 8.64 2.35 9.70
N ASP A 149 9.52 2.12 10.68
CA ASP A 149 10.90 1.67 10.43
C ASP A 149 10.92 0.30 9.75
N TYR A 150 10.07 -0.62 10.21
CA TYR A 150 9.92 -1.93 9.58
C TYR A 150 9.38 -1.82 8.15
N THR A 151 8.40 -0.94 7.94
CA THR A 151 7.81 -0.74 6.61
C THR A 151 8.85 -0.17 5.64
N GLU A 152 9.60 0.84 6.06
CA GLU A 152 10.63 1.49 5.25
C GLU A 152 11.78 0.53 4.91
N LEU A 153 12.27 -0.22 5.91
CA LEU A 153 13.29 -1.24 5.69
C LEU A 153 12.79 -2.32 4.72
N CYS A 154 11.61 -2.90 4.96
CA CYS A 154 11.13 -4.04 4.18
C CYS A 154 10.63 -3.70 2.77
N SER A 155 10.31 -2.42 2.49
CA SER A 155 9.81 -1.97 1.19
C SER A 155 10.84 -1.25 0.32
N SER A 156 12.00 -0.86 0.86
CA SER A 156 13.05 -0.19 0.10
C SER A 156 13.94 -1.17 -0.67
N LYS A 157 14.59 -0.70 -1.73
CA LYS A 157 15.65 -1.45 -2.42
C LYS A 157 16.97 -1.30 -1.64
N PRO A 158 17.81 -2.35 -1.56
CA PRO A 158 17.63 -3.68 -2.14
C PRO A 158 16.81 -4.65 -1.26
N PHE A 159 16.52 -4.32 0.01
CA PHE A 159 15.88 -5.20 1.00
C PHE A 159 14.65 -5.93 0.46
N PHE A 160 13.74 -5.21 -0.18
CA PHE A 160 12.54 -5.78 -0.78
C PHE A 160 12.84 -6.85 -1.85
N GLN A 161 13.81 -6.59 -2.74
CA GLN A 161 14.16 -7.49 -3.86
C GLN A 161 14.73 -8.82 -3.36
N PHE A 162 15.35 -8.81 -2.19
CA PHE A 162 15.97 -9.98 -1.55
C PHE A 162 15.19 -10.46 -0.32
N SER A 163 13.94 -10.05 -0.16
CA SER A 163 13.06 -10.44 0.94
C SER A 163 12.90 -11.97 1.10
N ARG A 164 12.94 -12.73 -0.01
CA ARG A 164 12.82 -14.20 0.01
C ARG A 164 14.00 -14.94 0.65
N ILE A 165 15.15 -14.29 0.75
CA ILE A 165 16.36 -14.86 1.34
C ILE A 165 16.66 -14.28 2.73
N TYR A 166 15.68 -13.58 3.32
CA TYR A 166 15.77 -13.07 4.68
C TYR A 166 15.91 -14.21 5.69
N PHE A 167 16.88 -14.05 6.59
CA PHE A 167 17.01 -14.78 7.85
C PHE A 167 17.66 -13.84 8.87
N LEU A 168 17.40 -14.07 10.16
CA LEU A 168 18.00 -13.31 11.26
C LEU A 168 19.00 -14.21 11.99
N GLU A 169 20.29 -13.88 11.88
CA GLU A 169 21.37 -14.60 12.54
C GLU A 169 21.61 -14.06 13.96
N LEU A 170 21.83 -14.93 14.93
CA LEU A 170 22.35 -14.49 16.23
C LEU A 170 23.86 -14.31 16.15
N MET A 171 24.37 -13.17 16.60
CA MET A 171 25.81 -12.89 16.57
C MET A 171 26.64 -13.88 17.40
N SER A 172 26.10 -14.32 18.54
CA SER A 172 26.73 -15.31 19.41
C SER A 172 25.71 -15.87 20.42
N HIS A 173 26.10 -16.92 21.13
CA HIS A 173 25.29 -17.54 22.20
C HIS A 173 24.88 -16.56 23.30
N TYR A 174 25.64 -15.48 23.53
CA TYR A 174 25.26 -14.44 24.51
C TYR A 174 23.86 -13.89 24.25
N TYR A 175 23.48 -13.70 22.98
CA TYR A 175 22.22 -13.08 22.60
C TYR A 175 21.00 -14.00 22.77
N GLU A 176 21.19 -15.29 23.08
CA GLU A 176 20.09 -16.21 23.39
C GLU A 176 19.29 -15.77 24.64
N ARG A 177 19.90 -14.97 25.53
CA ARG A 177 19.20 -14.37 26.68
C ARG A 177 18.07 -13.42 26.28
N PHE A 178 18.08 -12.91 25.05
CA PHE A 178 17.05 -12.04 24.48
C PHE A 178 16.05 -12.81 23.62
N HIS A 179 15.82 -14.09 23.92
CA HIS A 179 15.01 -15.00 23.11
C HIS A 179 13.66 -14.41 22.67
N GLU A 180 12.89 -13.84 23.60
CA GLU A 180 11.57 -13.25 23.31
C GLU A 180 11.68 -12.04 22.36
N ASP A 181 12.67 -11.16 22.58
CA ASP A 181 12.90 -9.98 21.72
C ASP A 181 13.29 -10.41 20.30
N VAL A 182 14.15 -11.43 20.18
CA VAL A 182 14.58 -12.00 18.90
C VAL A 182 13.39 -12.59 18.14
N LEU A 183 12.55 -13.37 18.83
CA LEU A 183 11.35 -13.97 18.22
C LEU A 183 10.35 -12.89 17.78
N GLU A 184 10.12 -11.88 18.62
CA GLU A 184 9.22 -10.77 18.29
C GLU A 184 9.73 -9.95 17.10
N LEU A 185 11.02 -9.60 17.10
CA LEU A 185 11.66 -8.89 16.00
C LEU A 185 11.56 -9.68 14.70
N ASN A 186 11.93 -10.96 14.74
CA ASN A 186 11.89 -11.82 13.55
C ASN A 186 10.46 -11.95 13.00
N LYS A 187 9.47 -12.07 13.89
CA LYS A 187 8.05 -12.08 13.50
C LYS A 187 7.66 -10.78 12.81
N LYS A 188 8.00 -9.61 13.40
CA LYS A 188 7.71 -8.29 12.80
C LYS A 188 8.35 -8.14 11.42
N LEU A 189 9.62 -8.51 11.26
CA LEU A 189 10.32 -8.44 9.97
C LEU A 189 9.70 -9.38 8.94
N ALA A 190 9.44 -10.64 9.30
CA ALA A 190 8.81 -11.61 8.40
C ALA A 190 7.40 -11.17 7.95
N GLU A 191 6.59 -10.63 8.87
CA GLU A 191 5.27 -10.07 8.56
C GLU A 191 5.37 -8.85 7.64
N ASN A 192 6.31 -7.93 7.88
CA ASN A 192 6.49 -6.74 7.05
C ASN A 192 7.02 -7.07 5.65
N PHE A 193 8.00 -7.99 5.53
CA PHE A 193 8.42 -8.48 4.22
C PHE A 193 7.27 -9.13 3.47
N LYS A 194 6.49 -10.00 4.13
CA LYS A 194 5.30 -10.62 3.53
C LYS A 194 4.30 -9.57 3.05
N ASN A 195 4.00 -8.57 3.88
CA ASN A 195 3.06 -7.50 3.54
C ASN A 195 3.56 -6.67 2.36
N SER A 196 4.86 -6.34 2.33
CA SER A 196 5.49 -5.62 1.21
C SER A 196 5.47 -6.44 -0.08
N ILE A 197 5.65 -7.77 -0.01
CA ILE A 197 5.52 -8.65 -1.19
C ILE A 197 4.08 -8.63 -1.71
N VAL A 198 3.11 -8.86 -0.83
CA VAL A 198 1.69 -8.92 -1.21
C VAL A 198 1.19 -7.58 -1.78
N SER A 199 1.70 -6.44 -1.30
CA SER A 199 1.30 -5.12 -1.81
C SER A 199 1.72 -4.86 -3.26
N HIS A 200 2.74 -5.57 -3.77
CA HIS A 200 3.19 -5.47 -5.17
C HIS A 200 2.46 -6.44 -6.12
N GLY A 201 1.62 -7.31 -5.59
CA GLY A 201 0.91 -8.36 -6.34
C GLY A 201 1.31 -9.75 -5.87
N ASN A 202 0.34 -10.67 -5.89
CA ASN A 202 0.49 -12.01 -5.35
C ASN A 202 0.21 -13.12 -6.39
N ASP A 203 -0.13 -12.76 -7.63
CA ASP A 203 -0.46 -13.71 -8.69
C ASP A 203 0.15 -13.27 -10.04
N PRO A 204 1.20 -13.95 -10.55
CA PRO A 204 1.77 -13.63 -11.85
C PRO A 204 0.85 -13.98 -13.02
N LEU A 205 -0.07 -14.94 -12.87
CA LEU A 205 -1.04 -15.29 -13.92
C LEU A 205 -2.06 -14.16 -14.09
N ASP A 206 -2.53 -13.57 -12.99
CA ASP A 206 -3.38 -12.38 -13.01
C ASP A 206 -2.70 -11.18 -13.69
N ALA A 207 -1.39 -10.98 -13.44
CA ALA A 207 -0.61 -9.95 -14.12
C ALA A 207 -0.49 -10.22 -15.64
N LEU A 208 -0.18 -11.45 -16.04
CA LEU A 208 -0.09 -11.84 -17.45
C LEU A 208 -1.44 -11.72 -18.18
N GLN A 209 -2.52 -12.12 -17.52
CA GLN A 209 -3.88 -11.94 -18.03
C GLN A 209 -4.20 -10.45 -18.26
N GLY A 210 -3.80 -9.58 -17.33
CA GLY A 210 -3.95 -8.12 -17.50
C GLY A 210 -3.21 -7.58 -18.73
N ILE A 211 -1.98 -8.05 -18.96
CA ILE A 211 -1.19 -7.66 -20.14
C ILE A 211 -1.83 -8.18 -21.44
N GLU A 212 -2.27 -9.44 -21.47
CA GLU A 212 -2.94 -10.03 -22.62
C GLU A 212 -4.21 -9.25 -23.00
N GLN A 213 -5.08 -8.98 -22.03
CA GLN A 213 -6.32 -8.25 -22.26
C GLN A 213 -6.06 -6.80 -22.66
N PHE A 214 -5.03 -6.17 -22.10
CA PHE A 214 -4.57 -4.86 -22.54
C PHE A 214 -4.22 -4.87 -24.03
N VAL A 215 -3.45 -5.86 -24.50
CA VAL A 215 -3.04 -5.96 -25.91
C VAL A 215 -4.26 -6.07 -26.83
N TYR A 216 -5.27 -6.86 -26.45
CA TYR A 216 -6.51 -6.96 -27.24
C TYR A 216 -7.30 -5.64 -27.31
N ASN A 217 -7.29 -4.86 -26.23
CA ASN A 217 -8.04 -3.61 -26.13
C ASN A 217 -7.27 -2.40 -26.66
N LEU A 218 -5.94 -2.50 -26.83
CA LEU A 218 -5.08 -1.40 -27.26
C LEU A 218 -5.56 -0.70 -28.54
N PRO A 219 -5.98 -1.39 -29.62
CA PRO A 219 -6.49 -0.72 -30.81
C PRO A 219 -7.71 0.17 -30.52
N GLN A 220 -8.60 -0.27 -29.63
CA GLN A 220 -9.75 0.54 -29.22
C GLN A 220 -9.30 1.72 -28.36
N MET A 221 -8.33 1.53 -27.47
CA MET A 221 -7.82 2.61 -26.63
C MET A 221 -7.22 3.77 -27.43
N ILE A 222 -6.43 3.48 -28.48
CA ILE A 222 -5.79 4.53 -29.29
C ILE A 222 -6.74 5.21 -30.27
N THR A 223 -7.79 4.52 -30.71
CA THR A 223 -8.78 5.05 -31.68
C THR A 223 -9.93 5.82 -31.01
N HIS A 224 -10.02 5.77 -29.68
CA HIS A 224 -11.04 6.47 -28.88
C HIS A 224 -10.44 7.69 -28.17
N PRO A 225 -11.27 8.61 -27.63
CA PRO A 225 -10.78 9.73 -26.85
C PRO A 225 -9.93 9.28 -25.66
N SER A 226 -8.85 10.02 -25.40
CA SER A 226 -7.95 9.74 -24.28
C SER A 226 -8.53 10.26 -22.96
N TYR A 227 -8.06 9.71 -21.83
CA TYR A 227 -8.41 10.26 -20.51
C TYR A 227 -7.92 11.70 -20.35
N LYS A 228 -6.77 12.04 -20.93
CA LYS A 228 -6.26 13.42 -20.97
C LYS A 228 -7.22 14.37 -21.70
N GLU A 229 -7.79 13.96 -22.84
CA GLU A 229 -8.79 14.75 -23.56
C GLU A 229 -10.08 14.90 -22.75
N LEU A 230 -10.52 13.83 -22.10
CA LEU A 230 -11.66 13.91 -21.20
C LEU A 230 -11.43 14.98 -20.13
N LEU A 231 -10.30 14.93 -19.42
CA LEU A 231 -9.98 15.91 -18.38
C LEU A 231 -9.86 17.33 -18.94
N SER A 232 -9.29 17.52 -20.12
CA SER A 232 -9.14 18.85 -20.74
C SER A 232 -10.50 19.51 -21.01
N LYS A 233 -11.49 18.72 -21.45
CA LYS A 233 -12.83 19.19 -21.82
C LYS A 233 -13.80 19.28 -20.64
N ARG A 234 -13.69 18.35 -19.68
CA ARG A 234 -14.75 18.16 -18.67
C ARG A 234 -14.38 18.60 -17.26
N LYS A 235 -13.14 19.03 -17.02
CA LYS A 235 -12.73 19.58 -15.73
C LYS A 235 -13.51 20.86 -15.42
N ASN A 236 -13.92 21.02 -14.16
CA ASN A 236 -14.69 22.18 -13.66
C ASN A 236 -16.08 22.38 -14.28
N LEU A 237 -16.66 21.39 -14.99
CA LEU A 237 -18.02 21.54 -15.54
C LEU A 237 -19.14 21.45 -14.50
N SER A 238 -18.84 20.97 -13.29
CA SER A 238 -19.78 20.87 -12.19
C SER A 238 -19.04 20.92 -10.85
N ASP A 239 -19.71 21.44 -9.82
CA ASP A 239 -19.17 21.53 -8.47
C ASP A 239 -19.35 20.23 -7.68
N THR A 240 -20.31 19.38 -8.04
CA THR A 240 -20.70 18.21 -7.25
C THR A 240 -20.76 16.93 -8.07
N ALA A 241 -20.07 15.90 -7.58
CA ALA A 241 -20.14 14.53 -8.06
C ALA A 241 -20.87 13.63 -7.06
N ILE A 242 -21.73 12.74 -7.56
CA ILE A 242 -22.35 11.65 -6.80
C ILE A 242 -21.78 10.34 -7.33
N ILE A 243 -21.10 9.59 -6.47
CA ILE A 243 -20.58 8.26 -6.76
C ILE A 243 -21.59 7.23 -6.26
N VAL A 244 -22.11 6.46 -7.19
CA VAL A 244 -23.15 5.45 -6.98
C VAL A 244 -22.53 4.06 -7.03
N SER A 245 -22.57 3.39 -5.89
CA SER A 245 -22.12 2.00 -5.72
C SER A 245 -23.29 1.10 -5.34
N THR A 246 -23.07 -0.21 -5.22
CA THR A 246 -24.13 -1.25 -5.15
C THR A 246 -24.43 -1.79 -3.76
N GLY A 247 -23.91 -1.14 -2.72
CA GLY A 247 -24.17 -1.49 -1.33
C GLY A 247 -25.66 -1.43 -0.97
N PRO A 248 -26.10 -2.18 0.06
CA PRO A 248 -27.51 -2.29 0.45
C PRO A 248 -28.26 -0.95 0.64
N SER A 249 -27.58 0.11 1.07
CA SER A 249 -28.16 1.43 1.29
C SER A 249 -28.58 2.14 0.00
N LEU A 250 -28.14 1.69 -1.18
CA LEU A 250 -28.47 2.33 -2.45
C LEU A 250 -29.98 2.42 -2.68
N THR A 251 -30.73 1.34 -2.42
CA THR A 251 -32.15 1.23 -2.79
C THR A 251 -32.98 2.40 -2.26
N LYS A 252 -32.75 2.84 -1.02
CA LYS A 252 -33.48 3.96 -0.42
C LYS A 252 -33.09 5.34 -0.99
N GLN A 253 -31.92 5.45 -1.62
CA GLN A 253 -31.44 6.70 -2.21
C GLN A 253 -31.91 6.90 -3.66
N LEU A 254 -32.35 5.83 -4.35
CA LEU A 254 -32.75 5.88 -5.77
C LEU A 254 -33.86 6.93 -6.06
N PRO A 255 -34.94 7.08 -5.24
CA PRO A 255 -35.96 8.09 -5.51
C PRO A 255 -35.42 9.52 -5.44
N LEU A 256 -34.55 9.82 -4.47
CA LEU A 256 -33.90 11.12 -4.35
C LEU A 256 -32.90 11.34 -5.48
N LEU A 257 -32.09 10.33 -5.80
CA LEU A 257 -31.13 10.42 -6.91
C LEU A 257 -31.86 10.76 -8.21
N LYS A 258 -33.00 10.12 -8.49
CA LYS A 258 -33.83 10.41 -9.66
C LYS A 258 -34.32 11.87 -9.68
N LYS A 259 -34.74 12.41 -8.54
CA LYS A 259 -35.21 13.79 -8.41
C LYS A 259 -34.10 14.82 -8.65
N TYR A 260 -32.86 14.52 -8.25
CA TYR A 260 -31.73 15.46 -8.31
C TYR A 260 -30.72 15.15 -9.42
N ALA A 261 -30.98 14.17 -10.29
CA ALA A 261 -30.01 13.65 -11.26
C ALA A 261 -29.43 14.71 -12.22
N ASN A 262 -30.23 15.72 -12.57
CA ASN A 262 -29.80 16.80 -13.46
C ASN A 262 -28.90 17.85 -12.78
N LYS A 263 -28.78 17.82 -11.44
CA LYS A 263 -28.08 18.84 -10.65
C LYS A 263 -26.68 18.44 -10.18
N ALA A 264 -26.26 17.20 -10.44
CA ALA A 264 -24.95 16.69 -10.06
C ALA A 264 -24.39 15.82 -11.18
N THR A 265 -23.07 15.67 -11.23
CA THR A 265 -22.48 14.64 -12.09
C THR A 265 -22.57 13.28 -11.43
N ILE A 266 -23.13 12.29 -12.11
CA ILE A 266 -23.34 10.94 -11.59
C ILE A 266 -22.26 10.01 -12.15
N PHE A 267 -21.45 9.49 -11.23
CA PHE A 267 -20.48 8.42 -11.47
C PHE A 267 -21.09 7.11 -11.00
N CYS A 268 -21.26 6.17 -11.92
CA CYS A 268 -21.87 4.88 -11.65
C CYS A 268 -20.81 3.79 -11.69
N ALA A 269 -20.72 2.96 -10.65
CA ALA A 269 -19.99 1.71 -10.76
C ALA A 269 -20.67 0.78 -11.77
N ASP A 270 -19.90 -0.02 -12.50
CA ASP A 270 -20.37 -1.02 -13.47
C ASP A 270 -21.60 -1.81 -13.00
N SER A 271 -21.54 -2.37 -11.80
CA SER A 271 -22.61 -3.16 -11.20
C SER A 271 -23.85 -2.36 -10.83
N ALA A 272 -23.73 -1.05 -10.61
CA ALA A 272 -24.86 -0.17 -10.34
C ALA A 272 -25.57 0.24 -11.64
N TYR A 273 -24.94 0.06 -12.80
CA TYR A 273 -25.47 0.52 -14.08
C TYR A 273 -26.84 -0.08 -14.43
N PRO A 274 -27.03 -1.42 -14.40
CA PRO A 274 -28.34 -2.01 -14.68
C PRO A 274 -29.42 -1.59 -13.69
N ILE A 275 -29.05 -1.31 -12.43
CA ILE A 275 -29.97 -0.86 -11.39
C ILE A 275 -30.47 0.54 -11.71
N LEU A 276 -29.55 1.46 -12.06
CA LEU A 276 -29.91 2.82 -12.43
C LEU A 276 -30.76 2.86 -13.72
N ALA A 277 -30.42 2.05 -14.72
CA ALA A 277 -31.21 1.91 -15.95
C ALA A 277 -32.65 1.46 -15.66
N LYS A 278 -32.83 0.43 -14.81
CA LYS A 278 -34.16 -0.04 -14.38
C LYS A 278 -34.99 1.04 -13.68
N GLN A 279 -34.34 1.97 -12.98
CA GLN A 279 -35.01 3.10 -12.31
C GLN A 279 -35.19 4.33 -13.21
N GLY A 280 -34.67 4.30 -14.44
CA GLY A 280 -34.66 5.45 -15.35
C GLY A 280 -33.82 6.61 -14.83
N ILE A 281 -32.67 6.31 -14.22
CA ILE A 281 -31.70 7.29 -13.72
C ILE A 281 -30.47 7.23 -14.62
N LYS A 282 -30.31 8.21 -15.52
CA LYS A 282 -29.19 8.22 -16.47
C LYS A 282 -27.90 8.72 -15.79
N PRO A 283 -26.83 7.90 -15.68
CA PRO A 283 -25.54 8.38 -15.19
C PRO A 283 -24.80 9.18 -16.27
N ASP A 284 -23.84 10.01 -15.86
CA ASP A 284 -22.96 10.71 -16.81
C ASP A 284 -21.73 9.85 -17.15
N TYR A 285 -21.22 9.12 -16.15
CA TYR A 285 -20.10 8.19 -16.31
C TYR A 285 -20.45 6.82 -15.75
N VAL A 286 -20.09 5.76 -16.46
CA VAL A 286 -20.12 4.37 -15.97
C VAL A 286 -18.71 3.83 -15.96
N LEU A 287 -18.22 3.38 -14.81
CA LEU A 287 -16.83 2.97 -14.65
C LEU A 287 -16.70 1.46 -14.52
N SER A 288 -15.67 0.87 -15.13
CA SER A 288 -15.36 -0.55 -15.01
C SER A 288 -13.86 -0.76 -14.84
N LEU A 289 -13.51 -1.69 -13.96
CA LEU A 289 -12.14 -1.84 -13.43
C LEU A 289 -11.64 -3.30 -13.46
N GLU A 290 -12.55 -4.26 -13.37
CA GLU A 290 -12.22 -5.68 -13.23
C GLU A 290 -12.02 -6.38 -14.58
N ARG A 291 -11.15 -7.38 -14.58
CA ARG A 291 -10.69 -8.10 -15.78
C ARG A 291 -11.21 -9.54 -15.89
N ILE A 292 -12.41 -9.78 -15.37
CA ILE A 292 -13.07 -11.09 -15.33
C ILE A 292 -14.35 -11.11 -16.19
N PRO A 293 -14.78 -12.28 -16.69
CA PRO A 293 -16.02 -12.39 -17.49
C PRO A 293 -17.25 -11.86 -16.75
N LEU A 294 -17.33 -12.11 -15.44
CA LEU A 294 -18.50 -11.78 -14.62
C LEU A 294 -18.83 -10.27 -14.60
N THR A 295 -17.82 -9.40 -14.68
CA THR A 295 -18.03 -7.95 -14.72
C THR A 295 -18.45 -7.46 -16.10
N SER A 296 -18.07 -8.17 -17.17
CA SER A 296 -18.56 -7.87 -18.53
C SER A 296 -20.07 -8.05 -18.64
N GLU A 297 -20.64 -8.98 -17.87
CA GLU A 297 -22.07 -9.27 -17.87
C GLU A 297 -22.95 -8.11 -17.37
N PHE A 298 -22.39 -7.10 -16.71
CA PHE A 298 -23.12 -5.87 -16.38
C PHE A 298 -23.43 -5.02 -17.62
N PHE A 299 -22.73 -5.24 -18.72
CA PHE A 299 -22.93 -4.55 -19.99
C PHE A 299 -23.69 -5.39 -21.02
N ASN A 300 -23.94 -6.68 -20.73
CA ASN A 300 -24.74 -7.58 -21.56
C ASN A 300 -26.25 -7.33 -21.37
N ASN A 301 -26.70 -6.20 -21.86
CA ASN A 301 -28.09 -5.74 -21.91
C ASN A 301 -28.26 -4.88 -23.16
N ASP A 302 -29.46 -4.36 -23.41
CA ASP A 302 -29.71 -3.37 -24.46
C ASP A 302 -30.72 -2.37 -23.89
N PHE A 303 -30.25 -1.14 -23.63
CA PHE A 303 -31.09 -0.08 -23.07
C PHE A 303 -31.44 0.99 -24.11
N GLY A 304 -31.07 0.80 -25.39
CA GLY A 304 -31.39 1.71 -26.49
C GLY A 304 -31.01 3.17 -26.21
N GLU A 305 -31.96 4.08 -26.40
CA GLU A 305 -31.75 5.54 -26.23
C GLU A 305 -31.32 5.95 -24.82
N PHE A 306 -31.54 5.11 -23.79
CA PHE A 306 -31.04 5.39 -22.44
C PHE A 306 -29.51 5.51 -22.39
N ASP A 307 -28.80 4.74 -23.22
CA ASP A 307 -27.33 4.76 -23.30
C ASP A 307 -26.80 6.07 -23.92
N GLN A 308 -27.66 6.89 -24.54
CA GLN A 308 -27.25 8.12 -25.21
C GLN A 308 -26.66 9.13 -24.22
N ASP A 309 -25.48 9.64 -24.56
CA ASP A 309 -24.65 10.58 -23.77
C ASP A 309 -24.04 10.01 -22.48
N VAL A 310 -24.25 8.72 -22.19
CA VAL A 310 -23.53 8.02 -21.13
C VAL A 310 -22.13 7.71 -21.62
N LEU A 311 -21.09 8.13 -20.87
CA LEU A 311 -19.71 7.75 -21.19
C LEU A 311 -19.24 6.59 -20.32
N PHE A 312 -18.89 5.48 -20.94
CA PHE A 312 -18.29 4.34 -20.27
C PHE A 312 -16.77 4.54 -20.16
N VAL A 313 -16.24 4.57 -18.95
CA VAL A 313 -14.82 4.76 -18.66
C VAL A 313 -14.27 3.45 -18.11
N CYS A 314 -13.63 2.67 -18.96
CA CYS A 314 -13.11 1.35 -18.60
C CYS A 314 -11.60 1.41 -18.45
N ILE A 315 -11.06 0.62 -17.53
CA ILE A 315 -9.61 0.44 -17.52
C ILE A 315 -9.18 -0.33 -18.78
N SER A 316 -7.94 -0.16 -19.23
CA SER A 316 -7.49 -0.68 -20.54
C SER A 316 -7.37 -2.22 -20.59
N TRP A 317 -7.28 -2.90 -19.45
CA TRP A 317 -7.22 -4.36 -19.37
C TRP A 317 -8.55 -5.00 -18.93
N VAL A 318 -9.71 -4.37 -19.17
CA VAL A 318 -11.00 -5.02 -18.89
C VAL A 318 -11.14 -6.25 -19.77
N TYR A 319 -11.95 -7.21 -19.31
CA TYR A 319 -12.16 -8.43 -20.07
C TYR A 319 -12.71 -8.09 -21.48
N PRO A 320 -12.14 -8.62 -22.59
CA PRO A 320 -12.46 -8.17 -23.95
C PRO A 320 -13.96 -8.21 -24.31
N GLN A 321 -14.72 -9.08 -23.66
CA GLN A 321 -16.16 -9.15 -23.83
C GLN A 321 -16.89 -7.87 -23.39
N THR A 322 -16.34 -7.11 -22.44
CA THR A 322 -16.83 -5.77 -22.06
C THR A 322 -16.87 -4.86 -23.29
N ILE A 323 -15.75 -4.78 -24.02
CA ILE A 323 -15.65 -3.93 -25.23
C ILE A 323 -16.62 -4.38 -26.31
N LYS A 324 -16.74 -5.70 -26.52
CA LYS A 324 -17.72 -6.25 -27.48
C LYS A 324 -19.15 -5.84 -27.15
N TYR A 325 -19.56 -5.86 -25.87
CA TYR A 325 -20.89 -5.42 -25.47
C TYR A 325 -21.10 -3.92 -25.62
N LEU A 326 -20.08 -3.11 -25.31
CA LEU A 326 -20.17 -1.65 -25.52
C LEU A 326 -20.34 -1.31 -27.00
N GLN A 327 -19.54 -1.92 -27.87
CA GLN A 327 -19.63 -1.72 -29.33
C GLN A 327 -20.95 -2.22 -29.91
N LYS A 328 -21.44 -3.39 -29.47
CA LYS A 328 -22.71 -3.97 -29.94
C LYS A 328 -23.88 -2.99 -29.79
N ASN A 329 -23.88 -2.18 -28.73
CA ASN A 329 -24.95 -1.23 -28.44
C ASN A 329 -24.59 0.22 -28.80
N ASN A 330 -23.52 0.44 -29.57
CA ASN A 330 -23.05 1.77 -29.95
C ASN A 330 -22.81 2.72 -28.75
N ARG A 331 -22.35 2.17 -27.63
CA ARG A 331 -22.06 2.96 -26.42
C ARG A 331 -20.79 3.77 -26.60
N ALA A 332 -20.79 5.02 -26.18
CA ALA A 332 -19.59 5.83 -26.13
C ALA A 332 -18.68 5.34 -24.99
N PHE A 333 -17.42 5.04 -25.27
CA PHE A 333 -16.48 4.62 -24.23
C PHE A 333 -15.08 5.19 -24.44
N ILE A 334 -14.33 5.24 -23.34
CA ILE A 334 -12.87 5.44 -23.35
C ILE A 334 -12.20 4.29 -22.60
N LEU A 335 -10.96 4.02 -22.99
CA LEU A 335 -10.08 3.11 -22.27
C LEU A 335 -8.92 3.90 -21.69
N THR A 336 -8.61 3.65 -20.42
CA THR A 336 -7.53 4.33 -19.71
C THR A 336 -6.77 3.33 -18.86
N SER A 337 -5.46 3.49 -18.72
CA SER A 337 -4.66 2.55 -17.95
C SER A 337 -4.54 2.98 -16.49
N ARG A 338 -4.22 2.00 -15.64
CA ARG A 338 -3.68 2.31 -14.33
C ARG A 338 -2.17 2.53 -14.41
N PRO A 339 -1.60 3.37 -13.55
CA PRO A 339 -0.16 3.53 -13.48
C PRO A 339 0.51 2.24 -13.05
N SER A 340 1.44 1.77 -13.87
CA SER A 340 2.18 0.53 -13.66
C SER A 340 3.48 0.58 -14.47
N SER A 341 4.48 -0.18 -14.02
CA SER A 341 5.76 -0.25 -14.73
C SER A 341 5.61 -0.77 -16.17
N PHE A 342 4.64 -1.66 -16.43
CA PHE A 342 4.35 -2.13 -17.79
C PHE A 342 3.94 -0.97 -18.70
N ILE A 343 2.99 -0.15 -18.23
CA ILE A 343 2.41 0.97 -18.96
C ILE A 343 3.43 2.12 -19.15
N GLU A 344 4.31 2.34 -18.17
CA GLU A 344 5.46 3.26 -18.29
C GLU A 344 6.45 2.78 -19.36
N ASN A 345 6.81 1.49 -19.35
CA ASN A 345 7.79 0.92 -20.28
C ASN A 345 7.34 0.95 -21.76
N ILE A 346 6.03 0.98 -22.02
CA ILE A 346 5.47 1.10 -23.38
C ILE A 346 5.10 2.55 -23.75
N ASN A 347 5.52 3.55 -22.97
CA ASN A 347 5.39 4.98 -23.25
C ASN A 347 3.96 5.50 -23.45
N LEU A 348 2.97 4.93 -22.75
CA LEU A 348 1.57 5.37 -22.86
C LEU A 348 1.15 6.42 -21.83
N CYS A 349 2.11 7.00 -21.08
CA CYS A 349 1.86 8.08 -20.12
C CYS A 349 1.11 9.29 -20.68
N PRO A 350 1.34 9.69 -21.95
CA PRO A 350 0.64 10.81 -22.54
C PRO A 350 -0.89 10.65 -22.64
N TYR A 351 -1.43 9.43 -22.58
CA TYR A 351 -2.88 9.16 -22.66
C TYR A 351 -3.63 9.46 -21.35
N GLY A 352 -2.91 9.61 -20.24
CA GLY A 352 -3.46 9.84 -18.92
C GLY A 352 -3.95 8.55 -18.24
N TYR A 353 -4.01 8.59 -16.91
CA TYR A 353 -4.30 7.43 -16.09
C TYR A 353 -5.28 7.73 -14.96
N VAL A 354 -5.96 6.67 -14.53
CA VAL A 354 -6.78 6.66 -13.33
C VAL A 354 -6.91 5.23 -12.80
N GLY A 355 -7.29 5.09 -11.53
CA GLY A 355 -7.65 3.81 -10.94
C GLY A 355 -6.53 3.19 -10.10
N TYR A 356 -5.75 3.99 -9.36
CA TYR A 356 -4.76 3.45 -8.41
C TYR A 356 -5.41 2.56 -7.34
N GLY A 357 -6.68 2.83 -7.02
CA GLY A 357 -7.40 2.12 -5.96
C GLY A 357 -7.93 0.74 -6.36
N PRO A 358 -8.21 -0.12 -5.37
CA PRO A 358 -8.47 -1.54 -5.59
C PRO A 358 -9.90 -1.86 -6.06
N SER A 359 -10.77 -0.87 -6.26
CA SER A 359 -12.14 -1.10 -6.75
C SER A 359 -12.64 0.05 -7.63
N VAL A 360 -13.71 -0.21 -8.38
CA VAL A 360 -14.39 0.78 -9.25
C VAL A 360 -14.76 2.06 -8.48
N ALA A 361 -15.19 1.95 -7.22
CA ALA A 361 -15.54 3.12 -6.41
C ALA A 361 -14.33 4.02 -6.10
N HIS A 362 -13.14 3.43 -5.92
CA HIS A 362 -11.91 4.20 -5.76
C HIS A 362 -11.51 4.90 -7.06
N MET A 363 -11.63 4.19 -8.20
CA MET A 363 -11.42 4.79 -9.51
C MET A 363 -12.38 5.97 -9.75
N ALA A 364 -13.65 5.84 -9.37
CA ALA A 364 -14.63 6.91 -9.46
C ALA A 364 -14.28 8.10 -8.56
N TYR A 365 -13.79 7.84 -7.34
CA TYR A 365 -13.34 8.89 -6.44
C TYR A 365 -12.15 9.66 -7.01
N GLU A 366 -11.11 8.95 -7.44
CA GLU A 366 -9.92 9.52 -8.06
C GLU A 366 -10.29 10.32 -9.31
N PHE A 367 -11.12 9.76 -10.19
CA PHE A 367 -11.60 10.44 -11.39
C PHE A 367 -12.34 11.74 -11.04
N ALA A 368 -13.22 11.72 -10.04
CA ALA A 368 -13.89 12.92 -9.57
C ALA A 368 -12.87 13.97 -9.06
N THR A 369 -11.84 13.56 -8.31
CA THR A 369 -10.80 14.52 -7.89
C THR A 369 -10.02 15.10 -9.07
N HIS A 370 -9.71 14.32 -10.11
CA HIS A 370 -9.00 14.80 -11.30
C HIS A 370 -9.83 15.82 -12.11
N LEU A 371 -11.16 15.65 -12.12
CA LEU A 371 -12.11 16.60 -12.71
C LEU A 371 -12.37 17.85 -11.85
N ASN A 372 -11.78 17.91 -10.66
CA ASN A 372 -11.80 19.05 -9.75
C ASN A 372 -13.19 19.38 -9.18
N TYR A 373 -13.99 18.36 -8.86
CA TYR A 373 -15.24 18.57 -8.11
C TYR A 373 -14.96 19.09 -6.71
N LYS A 374 -15.75 20.08 -6.25
CA LYS A 374 -15.67 20.62 -4.89
C LYS A 374 -16.30 19.68 -3.87
N ASN A 375 -17.39 19.02 -4.24
CA ASN A 375 -18.12 18.09 -3.40
C ASN A 375 -18.16 16.70 -4.05
N ILE A 376 -17.78 15.67 -3.30
CA ILE A 376 -17.92 14.27 -3.73
C ILE A 376 -18.82 13.55 -2.73
N ILE A 377 -19.94 13.01 -3.21
CA ILE A 377 -20.97 12.37 -2.38
C ILE A 377 -20.99 10.87 -2.67
N PHE A 378 -20.87 10.04 -1.62
CA PHE A 378 -21.06 8.60 -1.74
C PHE A 378 -22.48 8.17 -1.43
N ILE A 379 -23.08 7.38 -2.31
CA ILE A 379 -24.31 6.61 -2.04
C ILE A 379 -24.11 5.14 -2.45
N GLY A 380 -24.65 4.21 -1.65
CA GLY A 380 -24.44 2.78 -1.84
C GLY A 380 -22.99 2.31 -1.66
N GLN A 381 -22.09 3.12 -1.12
CA GLN A 381 -20.70 2.75 -0.81
C GLN A 381 -20.59 2.21 0.62
N ASP A 382 -21.35 1.17 0.94
CA ASP A 382 -21.60 0.80 2.34
C ASP A 382 -20.38 0.16 3.01
N LEU A 383 -19.60 -0.63 2.27
CA LEU A 383 -18.45 -1.40 2.80
C LEU A 383 -18.81 -2.26 4.03
N ALA A 384 -20.07 -2.64 4.14
CA ALA A 384 -20.66 -3.36 5.25
C ALA A 384 -21.87 -4.16 4.76
N TYR A 385 -22.21 -5.22 5.49
CA TYR A 385 -23.44 -5.97 5.28
C TYR A 385 -24.64 -5.22 5.85
N ALA A 386 -25.79 -5.37 5.23
CA ALA A 386 -27.07 -4.98 5.83
C ALA A 386 -27.40 -5.88 7.04
N LYS A 387 -28.37 -5.45 7.85
CA LYS A 387 -28.82 -6.20 9.06
C LYS A 387 -29.34 -7.61 8.74
N ASP A 388 -29.88 -7.81 7.54
CA ASP A 388 -30.35 -9.09 7.01
C ASP A 388 -29.22 -9.93 6.35
N GLY A 389 -27.97 -9.43 6.38
CA GLY A 389 -26.78 -10.12 5.89
C GLY A 389 -26.50 -9.93 4.40
N PHE A 390 -27.32 -9.16 3.67
CA PHE A 390 -27.05 -8.90 2.26
C PHE A 390 -25.83 -7.98 2.07
N SER A 391 -25.02 -8.31 1.06
CA SER A 391 -23.83 -7.56 0.68
C SER A 391 -24.09 -6.46 -0.34
N HIS A 392 -25.20 -6.57 -1.07
CA HIS A 392 -25.61 -5.66 -2.15
C HIS A 392 -27.13 -5.50 -2.13
N THR A 393 -27.66 -4.58 -2.94
CA THR A 393 -29.11 -4.50 -3.17
C THR A 393 -29.66 -5.77 -3.83
N LYS A 394 -30.96 -6.03 -3.67
CA LYS A 394 -31.63 -7.21 -4.24
C LYS A 394 -31.62 -7.27 -5.77
N ASP A 395 -31.45 -6.12 -6.43
CA ASP A 395 -31.38 -6.02 -7.89
C ASP A 395 -29.96 -6.28 -8.45
N TYR A 396 -28.97 -6.59 -7.60
CA TYR A 396 -27.62 -6.92 -8.04
C TYR A 396 -27.57 -8.27 -8.79
N LYS A 397 -27.09 -8.26 -10.04
CA LYS A 397 -27.15 -9.42 -10.97
C LYS A 397 -26.45 -10.68 -10.45
N ASN A 398 -25.37 -10.53 -9.66
CA ASN A 398 -24.53 -11.66 -9.22
C ASN A 398 -24.70 -11.95 -7.72
N LEU A 399 -25.88 -11.68 -7.15
CA LEU A 399 -26.12 -11.82 -5.72
C LEU A 399 -25.90 -13.25 -5.22
N ASP A 400 -26.19 -14.25 -6.06
CA ASP A 400 -25.95 -15.67 -5.82
C ASP A 400 -24.47 -15.98 -5.53
N LYS A 401 -23.54 -15.26 -6.17
CA LYS A 401 -22.10 -15.41 -5.94
C LYS A 401 -21.63 -14.92 -4.58
N HIS A 402 -22.51 -14.30 -3.79
CA HIS A 402 -22.21 -13.83 -2.44
C HIS A 402 -22.90 -14.65 -1.34
N GLU A 403 -23.59 -15.74 -1.69
CA GLU A 403 -24.18 -16.63 -0.70
C GLU A 403 -23.13 -17.18 0.26
N GLY A 404 -23.45 -17.17 1.55
CA GLY A 404 -22.56 -17.65 2.62
C GLY A 404 -21.42 -16.68 3.00
N HIS A 405 -21.14 -15.63 2.23
CA HIS A 405 -20.09 -14.65 2.59
C HIS A 405 -20.33 -14.01 3.94
N PHE A 406 -21.57 -13.58 4.21
CA PHE A 406 -21.92 -13.03 5.52
C PHE A 406 -21.62 -14.01 6.66
N ARG A 407 -22.01 -15.29 6.52
CA ARG A 407 -21.71 -16.32 7.54
C ARG A 407 -20.21 -16.56 7.72
N ARG A 408 -19.45 -16.53 6.63
CA ARG A 408 -17.99 -16.67 6.64
C ARG A 408 -17.32 -15.53 7.41
N ASP A 409 -17.81 -14.31 7.25
CA ASP A 409 -17.15 -13.09 7.73
C ASP A 409 -17.70 -12.57 9.06
N LYS A 410 -18.91 -13.00 9.45
CA LYS A 410 -19.61 -12.58 10.67
C LYS A 410 -18.72 -12.71 11.91
N GLY A 411 -18.58 -11.60 12.64
CA GLY A 411 -17.79 -11.52 13.87
C GLY A 411 -16.27 -11.50 13.67
N LYS A 412 -15.77 -11.68 12.45
CA LYS A 412 -14.33 -11.60 12.13
C LYS A 412 -13.91 -10.20 11.71
N PHE A 413 -14.79 -9.52 10.98
CA PHE A 413 -14.50 -8.18 10.45
C PHE A 413 -15.65 -7.25 10.80
N GLN A 414 -15.41 -6.36 11.76
CA GLN A 414 -16.36 -5.34 12.18
C GLN A 414 -15.70 -3.97 12.16
N CYS A 415 -16.51 -2.94 11.96
CA CYS A 415 -16.04 -1.56 11.95
C CYS A 415 -17.09 -0.62 12.54
N LEU A 416 -16.67 0.61 12.84
CA LEU A 416 -17.56 1.63 13.36
C LEU A 416 -18.67 1.92 12.34
N ALA A 417 -19.92 1.91 12.80
CA ALA A 417 -21.07 2.18 11.95
C ALA A 417 -21.12 3.66 11.56
N TYR A 418 -21.78 3.95 10.44
CA TYR A 418 -22.18 5.30 10.08
C TYR A 418 -22.81 6.03 11.28
N GLY A 419 -22.41 7.28 11.53
CA GLY A 419 -22.89 8.09 12.66
C GLY A 419 -22.12 7.85 13.96
N GLY A 420 -21.14 6.95 13.97
CA GLY A 420 -20.22 6.74 15.11
C GLY A 420 -20.78 5.90 16.25
N ASN A 421 -21.98 5.34 16.11
CA ASN A 421 -22.65 4.58 17.16
C ASN A 421 -22.73 3.09 16.81
N GLY A 422 -21.99 2.26 17.55
CA GLY A 422 -22.00 0.81 17.40
C GLY A 422 -21.13 0.30 16.24
N LYS A 423 -21.26 -0.98 15.92
CA LYS A 423 -20.47 -1.65 14.88
C LYS A 423 -21.37 -2.24 13.80
N VAL A 424 -20.84 -2.31 12.58
CA VAL A 424 -21.43 -3.05 11.46
C VAL A 424 -20.51 -4.19 11.03
N GLU A 425 -21.11 -5.28 10.58
CA GLU A 425 -20.41 -6.41 9.99
C GLU A 425 -19.85 -6.01 8.63
N SER A 426 -18.62 -6.42 8.35
CA SER A 426 -17.89 -6.14 7.12
C SER A 426 -17.12 -7.39 6.69
N SER A 427 -16.21 -7.24 5.74
CA SER A 427 -15.31 -8.32 5.29
C SER A 427 -13.86 -7.85 5.32
N GLU A 428 -12.94 -8.79 5.16
CA GLU A 428 -11.51 -8.46 5.04
C GLU A 428 -11.27 -7.48 3.88
N ILE A 429 -11.85 -7.77 2.71
CA ILE A 429 -11.65 -6.98 1.50
C ILE A 429 -12.26 -5.58 1.63
N TRP A 430 -13.45 -5.46 2.22
CA TRP A 430 -14.07 -4.16 2.46
C TRP A 430 -13.37 -3.35 3.53
N THR A 431 -12.75 -4.01 4.51
CA THR A 431 -11.88 -3.35 5.49
C THR A 431 -10.65 -2.75 4.81
N LYS A 432 -9.99 -3.50 3.91
CA LYS A 432 -8.89 -2.99 3.08
C LYS A 432 -9.35 -1.84 2.18
N PHE A 433 -10.49 -1.98 1.52
CA PHE A 433 -11.07 -0.92 0.68
C PHE A 433 -11.37 0.33 1.49
N ARG A 434 -11.97 0.20 2.69
CA ARG A 434 -12.24 1.34 3.57
C ARG A 434 -10.95 2.06 3.92
N PHE A 435 -9.91 1.36 4.38
CA PHE A 435 -8.64 2.00 4.75
C PHE A 435 -7.94 2.65 3.55
N TYR A 436 -7.97 2.00 2.38
CA TYR A 436 -7.43 2.61 1.17
C TYR A 436 -8.17 3.91 0.84
N LEU A 437 -9.51 3.88 0.82
CA LEU A 437 -10.33 5.05 0.54
C LEU A 437 -10.07 6.19 1.53
N GLN A 438 -9.96 5.88 2.83
CA GLN A 438 -9.63 6.84 3.88
C GLN A 438 -8.26 7.50 3.65
N ASN A 439 -7.24 6.71 3.28
CA ASN A 439 -5.90 7.21 2.94
C ASN A 439 -5.91 8.07 1.67
N THR A 440 -6.75 7.74 0.68
CA THR A 440 -6.93 8.60 -0.51
C THR A 440 -7.63 9.91 -0.13
N ILE A 441 -8.69 9.85 0.69
CA ILE A 441 -9.42 11.03 1.17
C ILE A 441 -8.52 11.93 2.02
N SER A 442 -7.68 11.38 2.90
CA SER A 442 -6.80 12.17 3.76
C SER A 442 -5.73 12.96 2.99
N LYS A 443 -5.43 12.54 1.76
CA LYS A 443 -4.50 13.23 0.84
C LYS A 443 -5.22 14.18 -0.11
N ASN A 444 -6.55 14.15 -0.15
CA ASN A 444 -7.35 15.01 -0.99
C ASN A 444 -7.51 16.40 -0.35
N ILE A 445 -6.89 17.40 -0.97
CA ILE A 445 -7.00 18.82 -0.57
C ILE A 445 -7.98 19.63 -1.44
N VAL A 446 -8.58 18.98 -2.45
CA VAL A 446 -9.42 19.61 -3.47
C VAL A 446 -10.90 19.54 -3.11
N SER A 447 -11.37 18.36 -2.68
CA SER A 447 -12.80 18.09 -2.53
C SER A 447 -13.19 17.84 -1.08
N THR A 448 -14.33 18.38 -0.68
CA THR A 448 -15.05 17.92 0.52
C THR A 448 -15.78 16.62 0.18
N THR A 449 -15.54 15.57 0.96
CA THR A 449 -16.13 14.25 0.71
C THR A 449 -17.24 13.96 1.71
N TYR A 450 -18.42 13.60 1.22
CA TYR A 450 -19.60 13.30 2.03
C TYR A 450 -19.94 11.82 1.96
N ASN A 451 -20.07 11.20 3.12
CA ASN A 451 -20.63 9.86 3.22
C ASN A 451 -22.15 9.97 3.44
N CYS A 452 -22.95 9.53 2.46
CA CYS A 452 -24.42 9.49 2.53
C CYS A 452 -24.95 8.05 2.57
N THR A 453 -24.14 7.11 3.07
CA THR A 453 -24.45 5.67 3.15
C THR A 453 -24.99 5.29 4.53
N GLU A 454 -26.07 5.94 4.96
CA GLU A 454 -26.72 5.65 6.24
C GLU A 454 -27.02 4.14 6.39
N GLY A 455 -26.36 3.47 7.33
CA GLY A 455 -26.44 2.01 7.54
C GLY A 455 -25.20 1.23 7.10
N GLY A 456 -24.25 1.88 6.41
CA GLY A 456 -22.95 1.32 6.08
C GLY A 456 -21.89 1.57 7.16
N ALA A 457 -20.63 1.37 6.77
CA ALA A 457 -19.45 1.68 7.58
C ALA A 457 -19.20 3.20 7.64
N ARG A 458 -18.66 3.66 8.78
CA ARG A 458 -18.01 4.96 8.86
C ARG A 458 -16.76 4.94 7.97
N ILE A 459 -16.57 5.97 7.17
CA ILE A 459 -15.37 6.17 6.35
C ILE A 459 -14.70 7.44 6.88
N GLU A 460 -13.56 7.28 7.56
CA GLU A 460 -12.80 8.39 8.12
C GLU A 460 -12.35 9.41 7.05
N GLY A 461 -12.28 10.68 7.43
CA GLY A 461 -12.01 11.80 6.50
C GLY A 461 -13.25 12.27 5.71
N THR A 462 -14.39 11.58 5.79
CA THR A 462 -15.65 12.04 5.21
C THR A 462 -16.51 12.80 6.22
N ILE A 463 -17.40 13.67 5.71
CA ILE A 463 -18.48 14.27 6.47
C ILE A 463 -19.72 13.38 6.32
N GLU A 464 -20.22 12.83 7.41
CA GLU A 464 -21.45 12.03 7.41
C GLU A 464 -22.68 12.95 7.39
N LYS A 465 -23.49 12.84 6.34
CA LYS A 465 -24.78 13.56 6.20
C LYS A 465 -25.83 12.64 5.56
N PRO A 466 -27.14 12.81 5.85
CA PRO A 466 -28.19 12.16 5.08
C PRO A 466 -28.13 12.60 3.62
N PHE A 467 -28.48 11.72 2.68
CA PHE A 467 -28.42 12.07 1.25
C PHE A 467 -29.34 13.25 0.90
N LEU A 468 -30.53 13.30 1.51
CA LEU A 468 -31.46 14.44 1.34
C LEU A 468 -30.80 15.77 1.72
N TRP A 469 -30.04 15.80 2.82
CA TRP A 469 -29.33 17.01 3.23
C TRP A 469 -28.33 17.44 2.14
N ALA A 470 -27.56 16.50 1.60
CA ALA A 470 -26.61 16.81 0.53
C ALA A 470 -27.31 17.32 -0.73
N CYS A 471 -28.45 16.71 -1.11
CA CYS A 471 -29.28 17.18 -2.21
C CYS A 471 -29.77 18.62 -2.01
N GLU A 472 -30.30 18.94 -0.83
CA GLU A 472 -30.89 20.25 -0.55
C GLU A 472 -29.85 21.36 -0.38
N ASN A 473 -28.65 21.03 0.15
CA ASN A 473 -27.63 22.02 0.51
C ASN A 473 -26.50 22.14 -0.51
N LEU A 474 -26.35 21.19 -1.44
CA LEU A 474 -25.24 21.20 -2.41
C LEU A 474 -25.73 21.24 -3.87
N LEU A 475 -26.99 20.89 -4.14
CA LEU A 475 -27.52 20.72 -5.51
C LEU A 475 -28.58 21.79 -5.85
N HIS A 476 -28.15 23.04 -6.00
CA HIS A 476 -29.07 24.14 -6.23
C HIS A 476 -29.43 24.35 -7.72
N LYS A 477 -28.48 24.14 -8.63
CA LYS A 477 -28.62 24.47 -10.06
C LYS A 477 -28.62 23.20 -10.91
N ASP A 478 -29.39 23.24 -12.00
CA ASP A 478 -29.29 22.22 -13.04
C ASP A 478 -27.97 22.38 -13.80
N LEU A 479 -27.39 21.26 -14.19
CA LEU A 479 -26.19 21.21 -15.01
C LEU A 479 -26.55 21.24 -16.49
N ASN A 480 -25.69 21.84 -17.30
CA ASN A 480 -25.78 21.77 -18.75
C ASN A 480 -25.34 20.38 -19.21
N LYS A 481 -26.30 19.45 -19.27
CA LYS A 481 -26.14 18.11 -19.79
C LYS A 481 -26.80 17.99 -21.18
N PRO A 482 -26.24 17.19 -22.11
CA PRO A 482 -25.04 16.38 -21.95
C PRO A 482 -23.75 17.22 -21.93
N PHE A 483 -22.69 16.68 -21.34
CA PHE A 483 -21.38 17.34 -21.32
C PHE A 483 -20.75 17.38 -22.72
N GLU A 484 -19.75 18.24 -22.89
CA GLU A 484 -19.01 18.39 -24.14
C GLU A 484 -18.55 17.01 -24.68
N LYS A 485 -18.77 16.81 -25.97
CA LYS A 485 -18.33 15.59 -26.67
C LYS A 485 -16.81 15.53 -26.68
N LEU A 486 -16.30 14.32 -26.66
CA LEU A 486 -14.88 14.05 -26.67
C LEU A 486 -14.47 13.62 -28.07
N GLU A 487 -13.32 14.12 -28.53
CA GLU A 487 -12.79 13.77 -29.84
C GLU A 487 -11.67 12.73 -29.70
N PRO A 488 -11.59 11.74 -30.61
CA PRO A 488 -10.47 10.82 -30.64
C PRO A 488 -9.18 11.55 -31.07
N LEU A 489 -8.03 10.90 -30.90
CA LEU A 489 -6.77 11.41 -31.45
C LEU A 489 -6.87 11.53 -32.98
N SER A 490 -6.09 12.44 -33.57
CA SER A 490 -5.97 12.49 -35.03
C SER A 490 -5.36 11.19 -35.57
N LEU A 491 -5.72 10.78 -36.80
CA LEU A 491 -5.18 9.57 -37.43
C LEU A 491 -3.63 9.52 -37.42
N ASN A 492 -2.97 10.67 -37.61
CA ASN A 492 -1.50 10.77 -37.55
C ASN A 492 -0.90 10.54 -36.16
N LYS A 493 -1.68 10.65 -35.08
CA LYS A 493 -1.26 10.31 -33.72
C LYS A 493 -1.65 8.88 -33.34
N GLN A 494 -2.58 8.27 -34.08
CA GLN A 494 -3.00 6.88 -33.90
C GLN A 494 -2.05 5.91 -34.61
N ASN A 495 -1.57 6.29 -35.80
CA ASN A 495 -0.52 5.60 -36.57
C ASN A 495 0.87 5.98 -36.06
#